data_AF-A0A962LXR3-F1
#
_entry.id   AF-A0A962LXR3-F1
#
_cell.length_a   1.000
_cell.length_b   1.000
_cell.length_c   1.000
_cell.angle_alpha   90.00
_cell.angle_beta   90.00
_cell.angle_gamma   90.00
#
_symmetry.space_group_name_H-M   'P 1'
#
loop_
_entity.id
_entity.type
_entity.pdbx_description
1 polymer ?
#
loop_
_entity_poly.entity_id
_entity_poly.type
_entity_poly.pdbx_seq_one_letter_code
_entity_poly.pdbx_strand_id
1 'polypeptide(L)'
;IATAFKSLPSINLVISNMRGPQGQRYLAGAPMVAFQGCPIVPPGAGLNVSFVSVNDMICLGVGATPEAVADPHRLTQLIMQALVALEKVALPKKTTAKKSPANTPSRRKVPAKKVVPKKIRFRKIDGQDPP
;
A
#
# COMPACT_ATOMS: atom_id res chain seq x y z
N ILE A 1 -6.99 -9.68 -45.80
CA ILE A 1 -6.65 -10.10 -44.41
C ILE A 1 -5.17 -9.84 -44.08
N ALA A 2 -4.21 -10.17 -44.97
CA ALA A 2 -2.77 -9.92 -44.72
C ALA A 2 -2.34 -8.44 -44.61
N THR A 3 -3.04 -7.51 -45.28
CA THR A 3 -2.68 -6.08 -45.28
C THR A 3 -3.01 -5.36 -43.97
N ALA A 4 -4.01 -5.85 -43.22
CA ALA A 4 -4.44 -5.23 -41.95
C ALA A 4 -3.43 -5.42 -40.81
N PHE A 5 -2.54 -6.41 -40.93
CA PHE A 5 -1.48 -6.66 -39.94
C PHE A 5 -0.19 -5.89 -40.20
N LYS A 6 -0.08 -5.18 -41.33
CA LYS A 6 1.15 -4.47 -41.70
C LYS A 6 1.35 -3.15 -40.96
N SER A 7 0.29 -2.61 -40.33
CA SER A 7 0.30 -1.34 -39.60
C SER A 7 -0.20 -1.44 -38.15
N LEU A 8 -0.40 -2.65 -37.62
CA LEU A 8 -0.75 -2.79 -36.21
C LEU A 8 0.49 -2.48 -35.36
N PRO A 9 0.37 -1.66 -34.31
CA PRO A 9 1.48 -1.43 -33.39
C PRO A 9 1.94 -2.78 -32.83
N SER A 10 3.25 -2.97 -32.71
CA SER A 10 3.84 -4.21 -32.20
C SER A 10 3.51 -4.45 -30.71
N ILE A 11 2.97 -3.43 -30.02
CA ILE A 11 2.65 -3.42 -28.59
C ILE A 11 1.32 -2.68 -28.41
N ASN A 12 0.34 -3.33 -27.78
CA ASN A 12 -0.96 -2.71 -27.43
C ASN A 12 -0.97 -2.14 -26.00
N LEU A 13 -0.13 -2.70 -25.12
CA LEU A 13 -0.09 -2.44 -23.69
C LEU A 13 1.34 -2.62 -23.19
N VAL A 14 1.80 -1.65 -22.39
CA VAL A 14 3.04 -1.78 -21.62
C VAL A 14 2.70 -2.18 -20.20
N ILE A 15 3.36 -3.22 -19.67
CA ILE A 15 3.31 -3.57 -18.26
C ILE A 15 4.72 -3.49 -17.68
N SER A 16 4.93 -2.62 -16.70
CA SER A 16 6.20 -2.55 -15.96
C SER A 16 6.01 -3.11 -14.55
N ASN A 17 6.97 -3.91 -14.10
CA ASN A 17 7.00 -4.45 -12.73
C ASN A 17 8.33 -4.08 -12.08
N MET A 18 8.29 -3.06 -11.24
CA MET A 18 9.47 -2.51 -10.59
C MET A 18 9.54 -2.96 -9.13
N ARG A 19 10.71 -3.41 -8.71
CA ARG A 19 10.99 -3.60 -7.29
C ARG A 19 11.29 -2.25 -6.66
N GLY A 20 10.48 -1.81 -5.71
CA GLY A 20 10.74 -0.56 -5.01
C GLY A 20 11.52 -0.75 -3.70
N PRO A 21 11.63 0.33 -2.90
CA PRO A 21 12.47 0.38 -1.71
C PRO A 21 12.11 -0.70 -0.67
N GLN A 22 13.12 -1.33 -0.08
CA GLN A 22 12.95 -2.36 0.95
C GLN A 22 13.02 -1.74 2.35
N GLY A 23 11.97 -1.95 3.16
CA GLY A 23 11.86 -1.43 4.52
C GLY A 23 11.42 0.04 4.58
N GLN A 24 10.94 0.46 5.76
CA GLN A 24 10.34 1.78 5.94
C GLN A 24 11.32 2.91 5.57
N ARG A 25 10.82 3.92 4.86
CA ARG A 25 11.56 5.13 4.49
C ARG A 25 10.92 6.35 5.12
N TYR A 26 11.74 7.39 5.34
CA TYR A 26 11.32 8.63 5.96
C TYR A 26 11.88 9.84 5.21
N LEU A 27 11.12 10.93 5.18
CA LEU A 27 11.56 12.24 4.75
C LEU A 27 11.37 13.21 5.93
N ALA A 28 12.47 13.77 6.46
CA ALA A 28 12.44 14.64 7.63
C ALA A 28 11.62 14.06 8.82
N GLY A 29 11.72 12.75 9.04
CA GLY A 29 10.98 12.04 10.10
C GLY A 29 9.56 11.60 9.73
N ALA A 30 9.00 12.03 8.59
CA ALA A 30 7.69 11.57 8.13
C ALA A 30 7.81 10.24 7.35
N PRO A 31 7.02 9.20 7.67
CA PRO A 31 7.09 7.92 6.97
C PRO A 31 6.54 8.01 5.54
N MET A 32 7.23 7.37 4.60
CA MET A 32 6.71 7.12 3.26
C MET A 32 5.55 6.12 3.34
N VAL A 33 4.35 6.58 3.00
CA VAL A 33 3.11 5.77 3.05
C VAL A 33 2.72 5.18 1.70
N ALA A 34 3.19 5.79 0.62
CA ALA A 34 2.93 5.34 -0.75
C ALA A 34 4.11 5.75 -1.64
N PHE A 35 4.41 4.91 -2.61
CA PHE A 35 5.34 5.21 -3.69
C PHE A 35 4.75 4.61 -4.95
N GLN A 36 4.41 5.47 -5.91
CA GLN A 36 3.70 5.12 -7.13
C GLN A 36 4.42 5.73 -8.32
N GLY A 37 4.48 5.01 -9.44
CA GLY A 37 4.97 5.54 -10.69
C GLY A 37 3.88 6.35 -11.40
N CYS A 38 4.27 7.42 -12.07
CA CYS A 38 3.43 8.08 -13.06
C CYS A 38 3.84 7.54 -14.45
N PRO A 39 3.16 6.51 -14.97
CA PRO A 39 3.54 5.89 -16.24
C PRO A 39 3.38 6.86 -17.40
N ILE A 40 4.43 6.97 -18.22
CA ILE A 40 4.39 7.69 -19.50
C ILE A 40 3.74 6.76 -20.53
N VAL A 41 2.85 7.31 -21.35
CA VAL A 41 2.19 6.58 -22.43
C VAL A 41 3.04 6.74 -23.70
N PRO A 42 3.78 5.70 -24.14
CA PRO A 42 4.63 5.81 -25.32
C PRO A 42 3.79 5.85 -26.61
N PRO A 43 4.29 6.46 -27.69
CA PRO A 43 3.63 6.39 -28.99
C PRO A 43 3.39 4.93 -29.41
N GLY A 44 2.18 4.63 -29.86
CA GLY A 44 1.78 3.30 -30.35
C GLY A 44 1.15 2.36 -29.31
N ALA A 45 1.42 2.54 -28.01
CA ALA A 45 0.72 1.82 -26.94
C ALA A 45 -0.08 2.83 -26.11
N GLY A 46 -1.37 2.95 -26.38
CA GLY A 46 -2.25 3.93 -25.72
C GLY A 46 -2.54 3.64 -24.23
N LEU A 47 -1.94 2.59 -23.66
CA LEU A 47 -2.12 2.16 -22.28
C LEU A 47 -0.79 1.64 -21.70
N ASN A 48 -0.48 2.09 -20.49
CA ASN A 48 0.67 1.65 -19.70
C ASN A 48 0.25 1.40 -18.24
N VAL A 49 0.52 0.19 -17.76
CA VAL A 49 0.27 -0.25 -16.39
C VAL A 49 1.60 -0.49 -15.70
N SER A 50 1.82 0.16 -14.56
CA SER A 50 3.08 0.08 -13.82
C SER A 50 2.83 -0.35 -12.37
N PHE A 51 3.58 -1.36 -11.95
CA PHE A 51 3.57 -1.88 -10.59
C PHE A 51 4.88 -1.51 -9.90
N VAL A 52 4.77 -1.10 -8.64
CA VAL A 52 5.95 -0.91 -7.80
C VAL A 52 5.72 -1.44 -6.39
N SER A 53 6.65 -2.24 -5.89
CA SER A 53 6.57 -2.75 -4.52
C SER A 53 7.11 -1.77 -3.50
N VAL A 54 6.44 -1.63 -2.35
CA VAL A 54 6.82 -0.73 -1.26
C VAL A 54 6.46 -1.42 0.04
N ASN A 55 7.47 -1.79 0.84
CA ASN A 55 7.26 -2.65 2.02
C ASN A 55 6.49 -3.93 1.62
N ASP A 56 5.35 -4.19 2.26
CA ASP A 56 4.47 -5.33 2.01
C ASP A 56 3.31 -5.01 1.05
N MET A 57 3.37 -3.87 0.36
CA MET A 57 2.35 -3.39 -0.57
C MET A 57 2.87 -3.35 -2.00
N ILE A 58 1.96 -3.52 -2.95
CA ILE A 58 2.20 -3.20 -4.36
C ILE A 58 1.34 -2.00 -4.71
N CYS A 59 1.96 -0.95 -5.23
CA CYS A 59 1.29 0.24 -5.73
C CYS A 59 1.10 0.11 -7.25
N LEU A 60 -0.11 0.44 -7.71
CA LEU A 60 -0.53 0.39 -9.11
C LEU A 60 -0.62 1.81 -9.68
N GLY A 61 0.07 2.06 -10.78
CA GLY A 61 -0.09 3.26 -11.61
C GLY A 61 -0.61 2.89 -13.00
N VAL A 62 -1.57 3.63 -13.52
CA VAL A 62 -2.14 3.43 -14.86
C VAL A 62 -2.12 4.76 -15.60
N GLY A 63 -1.52 4.75 -16.78
CA GLY A 63 -1.49 5.87 -17.71
C GLY A 63 -2.12 5.42 -19.02
N ALA A 64 -3.02 6.24 -19.56
CA ALA A 64 -3.65 5.95 -20.83
C ALA A 64 -3.91 7.24 -21.60
N THR A 65 -4.02 7.12 -22.92
CA THR A 65 -4.63 8.19 -23.71
C THR A 65 -6.16 8.11 -23.61
N PRO A 66 -6.89 9.23 -23.72
CA PRO A 66 -8.35 9.24 -23.63
C PRO A 66 -9.04 8.36 -24.67
N GLU A 67 -8.43 8.19 -25.85
CA GLU A 67 -8.96 7.36 -26.93
C GLU A 67 -8.85 5.86 -26.62
N ALA A 68 -7.82 5.46 -25.88
CA ALA A 68 -7.61 4.07 -25.49
C ALA A 68 -8.44 3.71 -24.24
N VAL A 69 -8.39 4.56 -23.21
CA VAL A 69 -9.15 4.38 -21.97
C VAL A 69 -9.61 5.74 -21.47
N ALA A 70 -10.89 6.04 -21.64
CA ALA A 70 -11.48 7.31 -21.21
C ALA A 70 -11.45 7.51 -19.69
N ASP A 71 -11.55 6.42 -18.90
CA ASP A 71 -11.44 6.45 -17.44
C ASP A 71 -10.40 5.42 -16.94
N PRO A 72 -9.13 5.82 -16.83
CA PRO A 72 -8.06 4.96 -16.30
C PRO A 72 -8.30 4.58 -14.84
N HIS A 73 -8.99 5.42 -14.06
CA HIS A 73 -9.29 5.12 -12.67
C HIS A 73 -10.25 3.95 -12.57
N ARG A 74 -11.27 3.89 -13.43
CA ARG A 74 -12.16 2.72 -13.50
C ARG A 74 -11.41 1.42 -13.80
N LEU A 75 -10.40 1.47 -14.68
CA LEU A 75 -9.55 0.31 -14.94
C LEU A 75 -8.82 -0.17 -13.67
N THR A 76 -8.28 0.75 -12.84
CA THR A 76 -7.67 0.38 -11.56
C THR A 76 -8.67 -0.32 -10.63
N GLN A 77 -9.93 0.16 -10.57
CA GLN A 77 -10.96 -0.47 -9.75
C GLN A 77 -11.28 -1.89 -10.23
N LEU A 78 -11.35 -2.10 -11.55
CA LEU A 78 -11.60 -3.41 -12.14
C LEU A 78 -10.46 -4.39 -11.86
N ILE A 79 -9.21 -3.93 -11.93
CA ILE A 79 -8.03 -4.74 -11.55
C ILE A 79 -8.14 -5.19 -10.10
N MET A 80 -8.47 -4.28 -9.17
CA MET A 80 -8.64 -4.62 -7.77
C MET A 80 -9.80 -5.60 -7.53
N GLN A 81 -10.92 -5.43 -8.24
CA GLN A 81 -12.06 -6.35 -8.16
C GLN A 81 -11.71 -7.74 -8.68
N ALA A 82 -10.96 -7.83 -9.79
CA ALA A 82 -10.49 -9.10 -10.34
C ALA A 82 -9.54 -9.81 -9.36
N LEU A 83 -8.64 -9.07 -8.70
CA LEU A 83 -7.77 -9.64 -7.66
C LEU A 83 -8.59 -10.23 -6.50
N VAL A 84 -9.58 -9.49 -5.99
CA VAL A 84 -10.48 -9.99 -4.93
C VAL A 84 -11.25 -11.24 -5.38
N ALA A 85 -11.65 -11.31 -6.65
CA ALA A 85 -12.30 -12.50 -7.21
C ALA A 85 -11.33 -13.70 -7.25
N LEU A 86 -10.08 -13.48 -7.67
CA LEU A 86 -9.04 -14.51 -7.69
C LEU A 86 -8.70 -15.01 -6.28
N GLU A 87 -8.57 -14.13 -5.30
CA GLU A 87 -8.31 -14.49 -3.90
C GLU A 87 -9.36 -15.45 -3.34
N LYS A 88 -10.64 -15.24 -3.67
CA LYS A 88 -11.74 -16.12 -3.23
C LYS A 88 -11.61 -17.56 -3.74
N VAL A 89 -10.99 -17.75 -4.89
CA VAL A 89 -10.81 -19.07 -5.53
C VAL A 89 -9.45 -19.67 -5.16
N ALA A 90 -8.41 -18.85 -5.10
CA ALA A 90 -7.03 -19.30 -4.90
C ALA A 90 -6.66 -19.52 -3.42
N LEU A 91 -7.28 -18.79 -2.48
CA LEU A 91 -6.98 -18.94 -1.07
C LEU A 91 -7.92 -19.96 -0.42
N PRO A 92 -7.40 -20.89 0.41
CA PRO A 92 -8.23 -21.79 1.18
C PRO A 92 -9.16 -20.98 2.09
N LYS A 93 -10.43 -21.38 2.18
CA LYS A 93 -11.40 -20.75 3.09
C LYS A 93 -10.80 -20.76 4.50
N LYS A 94 -10.48 -19.58 5.02
CA LYS A 94 -10.11 -19.40 6.43
C LYS A 94 -11.29 -19.91 7.25
N THR A 95 -11.16 -21.10 7.82
CA THR A 95 -12.08 -21.59 8.83
C THR A 95 -12.01 -20.61 9.97
N THR A 96 -13.09 -19.85 10.16
CA THR A 96 -13.28 -19.03 11.34
C THR A 96 -13.35 -19.99 12.52
N ALA A 97 -12.21 -20.22 13.17
CA ALA A 97 -12.17 -20.91 14.44
C ALA A 97 -13.09 -20.13 15.39
N LYS A 98 -14.23 -20.75 15.75
CA LYS A 98 -15.11 -20.26 16.81
C LYS A 98 -14.25 -19.96 18.02
N LYS A 99 -14.10 -18.69 18.39
CA LYS A 99 -13.57 -18.32 19.70
C LYS A 99 -14.53 -18.89 20.74
N SER A 100 -14.11 -19.95 21.42
CA SER A 100 -14.73 -20.37 22.67
C SER A 100 -14.70 -19.17 23.64
N PRO A 101 -15.74 -18.93 24.45
CA PRO A 101 -15.78 -17.76 25.32
C PRO A 101 -14.61 -17.82 26.30
N ALA A 102 -13.80 -16.76 26.32
CA ALA A 102 -12.73 -16.60 27.30
C ALA A 102 -13.35 -16.45 28.69
N ASN A 103 -13.17 -17.46 29.55
CA ASN A 103 -13.58 -17.42 30.94
C ASN A 103 -12.80 -16.29 31.65
N THR A 104 -13.54 -15.33 32.21
CA THR A 104 -12.98 -14.10 32.81
C THR A 104 -12.18 -14.44 34.07
N PRO A 105 -10.92 -13.97 34.23
CA PRO A 105 -10.21 -14.14 35.49
C PRO A 105 -10.80 -13.19 36.54
N SER A 106 -11.32 -13.78 37.62
CA SER A 106 -11.81 -13.09 38.81
C SER A 106 -10.74 -12.16 39.40
N ARG A 107 -11.07 -10.87 39.49
CA ARG A 107 -10.24 -9.81 40.09
C ARG A 107 -10.05 -10.06 41.59
N ARG A 108 -8.90 -10.64 41.96
CA ARG A 108 -8.47 -10.71 43.37
C ARG A 108 -8.11 -9.29 43.85
N LYS A 109 -8.89 -8.75 44.80
CA LYS A 109 -8.62 -7.45 45.44
C LYS A 109 -7.26 -7.48 46.15
N VAL A 110 -6.35 -6.59 45.76
CA VAL A 110 -5.10 -6.31 46.49
C VAL A 110 -5.33 -5.05 47.35
N PRO A 111 -4.93 -5.01 48.63
CA PRO A 111 -5.14 -3.86 49.49
C PRO A 111 -4.27 -2.66 49.04
N ALA A 112 -4.83 -1.45 49.14
CA ALA A 112 -4.20 -0.21 48.73
C ALA A 112 -2.94 0.10 49.59
N LYS A 113 -1.77 0.18 48.94
CA LYS A 113 -0.54 0.69 49.57
C LYS A 113 -0.44 2.19 49.28
N LYS A 114 -0.44 3.00 50.36
CA LYS A 114 -0.32 4.47 50.33
C LYS A 114 0.89 4.91 49.51
N VAL A 115 0.67 5.73 48.49
CA VAL A 115 1.72 6.40 47.72
C VAL A 115 2.11 7.68 48.43
N VAL A 116 3.38 7.76 48.85
CA VAL A 116 4.02 8.99 49.36
C VAL A 116 4.48 9.81 48.15
N PRO A 117 4.22 11.13 48.07
CA PRO A 117 4.52 11.90 46.87
C PRO A 117 6.03 12.13 46.72
N LYS A 118 6.60 11.72 45.58
CA LYS A 118 8.00 11.98 45.24
C LYS A 118 8.10 13.33 44.53
N LYS A 119 8.76 14.28 45.18
CA LYS A 119 9.00 15.66 44.73
C LYS A 119 9.82 15.65 43.43
N ILE A 120 9.23 16.14 42.33
CA ILE A 120 9.90 16.29 41.04
C ILE A 120 10.87 17.48 41.12
N ARG A 121 12.17 17.24 40.93
CA ARG A 121 13.16 18.31 40.69
C ARG A 121 13.25 18.53 39.19
N PHE A 122 12.85 19.72 38.73
CA PHE A 122 13.18 20.19 37.39
C PHE A 122 14.68 20.47 37.31
N ARG A 123 15.38 19.78 36.39
CA ARG A 123 16.71 20.22 35.93
C ARG A 123 16.48 21.30 34.87
N LYS A 124 17.05 22.49 35.09
CA LYS A 124 17.24 23.49 34.04
C LYS A 124 18.05 22.84 32.93
N ILE A 125 17.57 22.96 31.69
CA ILE A 125 18.37 22.67 30.51
C ILE A 125 18.78 24.05 30.00
N ASP A 126 20.05 24.36 30.21
CA ASP A 126 20.69 25.56 29.67
C ASP A 126 20.69 25.47 28.14
N GLY A 127 20.41 26.61 27.52
CA GLY A 127 20.13 26.71 26.10
C GLY A 127 21.31 26.34 25.20
N GLN A 128 20.97 25.95 23.98
CA GLN A 128 21.78 26.17 22.79
C GLN A 128 20.87 25.91 21.57
N ASP A 129 20.36 26.96 20.92
CA ASP A 129 19.98 26.90 19.51
C ASP A 129 21.27 26.81 18.69
N PRO A 130 21.33 26.01 17.61
CA PRO A 130 21.54 26.61 16.28
C PRO A 130 21.12 25.69 15.09
N PRO A 131 21.48 26.04 13.83
CA PRO A 131 21.14 27.23 13.04
C PRO A 131 20.01 26.97 12.02
#